data_AF-A0A4U8RZL2-F1
#
_entry.id   AF-A0A4U8RZL2-F1
#
_cell.length_a   1.000
_cell.length_b   1.000
_cell.length_c   1.000
_cell.angle_alpha   90.00
_cell.angle_beta   90.00
_cell.angle_gamma   90.00
#
_symmetry.space_group_name_H-M   'P 1'
#
loop_
_entity.id
_entity.type
_entity.pdbx_description
1 polymer ?
#
loop_
_entity_poly.entity_id
_entity_poly.type
_entity_poly.pdbx_seq_one_letter_code
_entity_poly.pdbx_strand_id
1 'polypeptide(L)'
;MNSINNAAAISAYQRAQDSQLSRVDETKDDKALREQTDQFESILLKFMLESAIKNDDTLYPKQPGSDIYHSMYIDNLSQELSGSFGYSELLFNYLKEQQSAGRVHLAHRGTNNPYGK
;
A
#
# COMPACT_ATOMS: atom_id res chain seq x y z
N MET A 1 39.67 -18.87 -36.00
CA MET A 1 38.56 -19.46 -35.24
C MET A 1 38.26 -18.54 -34.07
N ASN A 2 37.20 -17.72 -34.13
CA ASN A 2 36.68 -16.99 -32.97
C ASN A 2 35.18 -17.22 -32.91
N SER A 3 34.76 -18.19 -32.10
CA SER A 3 33.36 -18.39 -31.76
C SER A 3 32.93 -17.28 -30.80
N ILE A 4 32.11 -16.36 -31.29
CA ILE A 4 31.51 -15.31 -30.48
C ILE A 4 30.61 -15.98 -29.44
N ASN A 5 30.96 -15.82 -28.16
CA ASN A 5 30.25 -16.39 -27.02
C ASN A 5 28.91 -15.66 -26.80
N ASN A 6 27.87 -16.08 -27.54
CA ASN A 6 26.49 -15.57 -27.42
C ASN A 6 25.90 -15.72 -25.99
N ALA A 7 26.43 -16.64 -25.18
CA ALA A 7 25.99 -16.84 -23.80
C ALA A 7 26.11 -15.56 -22.95
N ALA A 8 27.24 -14.84 -23.05
CA ALA A 8 27.47 -13.63 -22.27
C ALA A 8 26.51 -12.49 -22.65
N ALA A 9 26.16 -12.40 -23.95
CA ALA A 9 25.19 -11.44 -24.45
C ALA A 9 23.78 -11.76 -23.96
N ILE A 10 23.37 -13.04 -23.98
CA ILE A 10 22.06 -13.48 -23.48
C ILE A 10 21.94 -13.20 -21.96
N SER A 11 22.98 -13.51 -21.18
CA SER A 11 22.98 -13.21 -19.74
C SER A 11 22.94 -11.71 -19.44
N ALA A 12 23.54 -10.87 -20.29
CA ALA A 12 23.46 -9.42 -20.15
C ALA A 12 22.05 -8.90 -20.48
N TYR A 13 21.41 -9.43 -21.52
CA TYR A 13 20.03 -9.10 -21.88
C TYR A 13 19.02 -9.51 -20.80
N GLN A 14 19.17 -10.71 -20.21
CA GLN A 14 18.31 -11.16 -19.11
C GLN A 14 18.49 -10.30 -17.85
N ARG A 15 19.72 -9.96 -17.48
CA ARG A 15 19.97 -9.04 -16.35
C ARG A 15 19.43 -7.64 -16.59
N ALA A 16 19.49 -7.14 -17.82
CA ALA A 16 18.90 -5.85 -18.18
C ALA A 16 17.36 -5.87 -18.07
N GLN A 17 16.70 -6.96 -18.51
CA GLN A 17 15.26 -7.15 -18.32
C GLN A 17 14.86 -7.27 -16.85
N ASP A 18 15.57 -8.07 -16.06
CA ASP A 18 15.30 -8.21 -14.61
C ASP A 18 15.48 -6.88 -13.87
N SER A 19 16.46 -6.06 -14.28
CA SER A 19 16.67 -4.71 -13.72
C SER A 19 15.58 -3.69 -14.09
N GLN A 20 14.86 -3.91 -15.20
CA GLN A 20 13.72 -3.09 -15.61
C GLN A 20 12.41 -3.52 -14.94
N LEU A 21 12.24 -4.80 -14.62
CA LEU A 21 11.10 -5.27 -13.81
C LEU A 21 11.21 -4.88 -12.32
N SER A 22 12.43 -4.69 -11.80
CA SER A 22 12.68 -4.40 -10.38
C SER A 22 12.70 -2.91 -10.02
N ARG A 23 12.54 -2.02 -11.01
CA ARG A 23 12.39 -0.57 -10.77
C ARG A 23 10.97 -0.14 -11.05
N VAL A 24 10.08 -0.49 -10.13
CA VAL A 24 8.93 0.37 -9.87
C VAL A 24 9.53 1.61 -9.22
N ASP A 25 9.86 2.64 -10.03
CA ASP A 25 10.27 3.93 -9.50
C ASP A 25 9.23 4.36 -8.46
N GLU A 26 9.67 4.66 -7.23
CA GLU A 26 8.84 5.32 -6.23
C GLU A 26 8.41 6.67 -6.79
N THR A 27 7.24 6.69 -7.43
CA THR A 27 6.70 7.92 -7.98
C THR A 27 6.13 8.75 -6.83
N LYS A 28 5.87 10.05 -7.07
CA LYS A 28 5.08 10.86 -6.13
C LYS A 28 3.75 10.20 -5.76
N ASP A 29 3.21 9.37 -6.64
CA ASP A 29 1.96 8.63 -6.43
C ASP A 29 2.12 7.53 -5.40
N ASP A 30 3.30 6.89 -5.29
CA ASP A 30 3.54 5.83 -4.31
C ASP A 30 3.60 6.38 -2.88
N LYS A 31 4.23 7.56 -2.70
CA LYS A 31 4.20 8.25 -1.41
C LYS A 31 2.78 8.65 -1.01
N ALA A 32 2.03 9.23 -1.95
CA ALA A 32 0.64 9.61 -1.69
C ALA A 32 -0.22 8.37 -1.39
N LEU A 33 -0.01 7.26 -2.11
CA LEU A 33 -0.70 6.00 -1.87
C LEU A 33 -0.39 5.45 -0.48
N ARG A 34 0.89 5.48 -0.08
CA ARG A 34 1.31 5.05 1.27
C ARG A 34 0.63 5.87 2.36
N GLU A 35 0.63 7.19 2.22
CA GLU A 35 -0.04 8.09 3.17
C GLU A 35 -1.54 7.78 3.28
N GLN A 36 -2.23 7.54 2.16
CA GLN A 36 -3.65 7.15 2.17
C GLN A 36 -3.88 5.79 2.85
N THR A 37 -3.00 4.81 2.63
CA THR A 37 -3.12 3.50 3.30
C THR A 37 -2.86 3.57 4.80
N ASP A 38 -1.96 4.44 5.24
CA ASP A 38 -1.71 4.70 6.67
C ASP A 38 -2.91 5.44 7.30
N GLN A 39 -3.54 6.38 6.59
CA GLN A 39 -4.78 7.02 7.06
C GLN A 39 -5.93 6.01 7.18
N PHE A 40 -6.06 5.08 6.24
CA PHE A 40 -7.04 4.01 6.31
C PHE A 40 -6.82 3.12 7.54
N GLU A 41 -5.57 2.71 7.82
CA GLU A 41 -5.26 1.90 9.00
C GLU A 41 -5.61 2.64 10.30
N SER A 42 -5.35 3.94 10.39
CA SER A 42 -5.75 4.76 11.55
C SER A 42 -7.27 4.73 11.77
N ILE A 43 -8.07 4.90 10.71
CA ILE A 43 -9.54 4.83 10.80
C ILE A 43 -10.01 3.44 11.24
N LEU A 44 -9.42 2.37 10.69
CA LEU A 44 -9.73 1.01 11.08
C LEU A 44 -9.41 0.77 12.56
N LEU A 45 -8.23 1.19 13.02
CA LEU A 45 -7.80 1.07 14.41
C LEU A 45 -8.71 1.86 15.33
N LYS A 46 -9.13 3.06 14.94
CA LYS A 46 -10.12 3.86 15.69
C LYS A 46 -11.39 3.06 15.94
N PHE A 47 -12.01 2.47 14.90
CA PHE A 47 -13.23 1.66 15.07
C PHE A 47 -13.03 0.45 15.99
N MET A 48 -11.86 -0.21 15.91
CA MET A 48 -11.53 -1.32 16.79
C MET A 48 -11.34 -0.87 18.24
N LEU A 49 -10.64 0.25 18.45
CA LEU A 49 -10.35 0.81 19.76
C LEU A 49 -11.60 1.37 20.45
N GLU A 50 -12.50 2.03 19.72
CA GLU A 50 -13.82 2.44 20.23
C GLU A 50 -14.63 1.25 20.77
N SER A 51 -14.49 0.08 20.14
CA SER A 51 -15.17 -1.14 20.60
C SER A 51 -14.46 -1.81 21.77
N ALA A 52 -13.13 -1.73 21.84
CA ALA A 52 -12.31 -2.41 22.84
C ALA A 52 -12.20 -1.63 24.16
N ILE A 53 -12.04 -0.30 24.09
CA ILE A 53 -11.80 0.56 25.25
C ILE A 53 -13.13 1.16 25.71
N LYS A 54 -13.96 0.31 26.31
CA LYS A 54 -15.22 0.75 26.92
C LYS A 54 -14.97 1.16 28.37
N ASN A 55 -15.04 2.47 28.64
CA ASN A 55 -14.95 3.03 29.99
C ASN A 55 -16.30 2.95 30.74
N ASP A 56 -17.03 1.86 30.54
CA ASP A 56 -18.42 1.74 31.00
C ASP A 56 -18.50 1.31 32.48
N ASP A 57 -17.43 0.72 33.03
CA ASP A 57 -17.31 0.30 34.44
C ASP A 57 -16.45 1.28 35.25
N THR A 58 -16.98 2.48 35.53
CA THR A 58 -16.31 3.45 36.41
C THR A 58 -16.97 3.50 37.78
N LEU A 59 -16.14 3.54 38.84
CA LEU A 59 -16.59 3.72 40.23
C LEU A 59 -17.37 5.04 40.45
N TYR A 60 -17.24 5.99 39.53
CA TYR A 60 -17.88 7.30 39.55
C TYR A 60 -18.74 7.52 38.31
N PRO A 61 -19.80 8.34 38.39
CA PRO A 61 -20.61 8.69 37.23
C PRO A 61 -19.81 9.50 36.20
N LYS A 62 -20.15 9.35 34.91
CA LYS A 62 -19.55 10.09 33.80
C LYS A 62 -19.64 11.60 34.05
N GLN A 63 -18.51 12.30 33.89
CA GLN A 63 -18.44 13.76 33.99
C GLN A 63 -18.73 14.43 32.63
N PRO A 64 -19.24 15.68 32.63
CA PRO A 64 -19.35 16.47 31.41
C PRO A 64 -17.99 16.55 30.69
N GLY A 65 -17.95 16.17 29.41
CA GLY A 65 -16.71 16.17 28.61
C GLY A 65 -15.89 14.89 28.67
N SER A 66 -16.23 13.92 29.52
CA SER A 66 -15.55 12.61 29.54
C SER A 66 -15.57 11.90 28.18
N ASP A 67 -16.70 11.96 27.46
CA ASP A 67 -16.82 11.40 26.11
C ASP A 67 -15.93 12.14 25.08
N ILE A 68 -15.70 13.44 25.27
CA ILE A 68 -14.81 14.24 24.39
C ILE A 68 -13.35 13.85 24.61
N TYR A 69 -12.91 13.76 25.87
CA TYR A 69 -11.54 13.32 26.16
C TYR A 69 -11.32 11.88 25.71
N HIS A 70 -12.33 11.03 25.86
CA HIS A 70 -12.26 9.65 25.40
C HIS A 70 -12.11 9.57 23.87
N SER A 71 -12.93 10.29 23.10
CA SER A 71 -12.79 10.28 21.64
C SER A 71 -11.45 10.84 21.18
N MET A 72 -10.98 11.93 21.79
CA MET A 72 -9.65 12.48 21.51
C MET A 72 -8.52 11.49 21.84
N TYR A 73 -8.63 10.76 22.95
CA TYR A 73 -7.65 9.75 23.32
C TYR A 73 -7.60 8.63 22.28
N ILE A 74 -8.75 8.12 21.86
CA ILE A 74 -8.85 7.07 20.83
C ILE A 74 -8.32 7.58 19.48
N ASP A 75 -8.63 8.83 19.11
CA ASP A 75 -8.13 9.46 17.89
C ASP A 75 -6.60 9.53 17.87
N ASN A 76 -5.98 10.03 18.94
CA ASN A 76 -4.52 10.10 19.00
C ASN A 76 -3.89 8.71 19.03
N LEU A 77 -4.45 7.79 19.83
CA LEU A 77 -3.93 6.43 19.94
C LEU A 77 -3.99 5.67 18.60
N SER A 78 -5.10 5.81 17.86
CA SER A 78 -5.25 5.18 16.54
C SER A 78 -4.23 5.71 15.52
N GLN A 79 -3.93 7.01 15.55
CA GLN A 79 -2.92 7.62 14.69
C GLN A 79 -1.50 7.16 15.06
N GLU A 80 -1.16 7.11 16.36
CA GLU A 80 0.14 6.66 16.84
C GLU A 80 0.42 5.18 16.52
N LEU A 81 -0.62 4.34 16.57
CA LEU A 81 -0.52 2.90 16.26
C LEU A 81 -0.53 2.62 14.76
N SER A 82 -1.02 3.55 13.94
CA SER A 82 -1.03 3.40 12.48
C SER A 82 0.39 3.32 11.90
N GLY A 83 0.54 2.58 10.82
CA GLY A 83 1.81 2.24 10.17
C GLY A 83 2.55 1.06 10.81
N SER A 84 2.24 0.69 12.05
CA SER A 84 2.92 -0.39 12.78
C SER A 84 2.12 -1.70 12.86
N PHE A 85 0.80 -1.65 12.64
CA PHE A 85 -0.07 -2.83 12.71
C PHE A 85 0.01 -3.73 11.48
N GLY A 86 0.40 -3.18 10.33
CA GLY A 86 0.67 -3.91 9.09
C GLY A 86 -0.50 -3.99 8.10
N TYR A 87 -1.67 -3.45 8.45
CA TYR A 87 -2.80 -3.35 7.52
C TYR A 87 -2.56 -2.30 6.43
N SER A 88 -1.85 -1.21 6.76
CA SER A 88 -1.49 -0.21 5.76
C SER A 88 -0.58 -0.80 4.69
N GLU A 89 0.44 -1.55 5.09
CA GLU A 89 1.38 -2.25 4.20
C GLU A 89 0.68 -3.31 3.35
N LEU A 90 -0.23 -4.09 3.95
CA LEU A 90 -1.02 -5.09 3.21
C LEU A 90 -1.88 -4.43 2.14
N LEU A 91 -2.60 -3.36 2.48
CA LEU A 91 -3.43 -2.64 1.51
C LEU A 91 -2.59 -1.96 0.43
N PHE A 92 -1.46 -1.35 0.81
CA PHE A 92 -0.53 -0.73 -0.12
C PHE A 92 -0.05 -1.74 -1.17
N ASN A 93 0.46 -2.88 -0.73
CA ASN A 93 0.96 -3.93 -1.62
C ASN A 93 -0.14 -4.50 -2.51
N TYR A 94 -1.34 -4.73 -1.96
CA TYR A 94 -2.49 -5.15 -2.75
C TYR A 94 -2.83 -4.15 -3.86
N LEU A 95 -2.87 -2.85 -3.55
CA LEU A 95 -3.19 -1.81 -4.54
C LEU A 95 -2.09 -1.69 -5.61
N LYS A 96 -0.82 -1.84 -5.23
CA LYS A 96 0.31 -1.88 -6.17
C LYS A 96 0.23 -3.08 -7.10
N GLU A 97 -0.12 -4.26 -6.57
CA GLU A 97 -0.33 -5.47 -7.36
C GLU A 97 -1.46 -5.24 -8.38
N GLN A 98 -2.60 -4.70 -7.96
CA GLN A 98 -3.73 -4.42 -8.87
C GLN A 98 -3.38 -3.38 -9.95
N GLN A 99 -2.63 -2.33 -9.59
CA GLN A 99 -2.16 -1.35 -10.56
C GLN A 99 -1.25 -2.01 -11.60
N SER A 100 -0.37 -2.91 -11.17
CA SER A 100 0.53 -3.64 -12.08
C SER A 100 -0.22 -4.61 -12.99
N ALA A 101 -1.17 -5.38 -12.46
CA ALA A 101 -2.02 -6.31 -13.21
C ALA A 101 -2.88 -5.57 -14.26
N GLY A 102 -3.44 -4.42 -13.90
CA GLY A 102 -4.17 -3.55 -14.82
C GLY A 102 -3.29 -2.99 -15.95
N ARG A 103 -2.02 -2.66 -15.67
CA ARG A 103 -1.04 -2.22 -16.68
C ARG A 103 -0.68 -3.34 -17.67
N VAL A 104 -0.55 -4.57 -17.20
CA VAL A 104 -0.32 -5.74 -18.08
C VAL A 104 -1.50 -5.93 -19.04
N HIS A 105 -2.73 -5.77 -18.56
CA HIS A 105 -3.93 -5.83 -19.39
C HIS A 105 -4.01 -4.73 -20.47
N LEU A 106 -3.54 -3.52 -20.17
CA LEU A 106 -3.49 -2.42 -21.14
C LEU A 106 -2.39 -2.63 -22.20
N ALA A 107 -1.26 -3.24 -21.84
CA ALA A 107 -0.16 -3.52 -22.77
C ALA A 107 -0.52 -4.54 -23.86
N HIS A 108 -1.39 -5.51 -23.57
CA HIS A 108 -1.85 -6.51 -24.54
C HIS A 108 -2.90 -6.00 -25.54
N ARG A 109 -3.52 -4.84 -25.31
CA ARG A 109 -4.52 -4.27 -26.22
C ARG A 109 -3.90 -3.46 -27.37
N GLY A 110 -2.61 -3.13 -27.28
CA GLY A 110 -1.91 -2.26 -28.24
C GLY A 110 -1.34 -2.95 -29.50
N THR A 111 -1.36 -4.28 -29.59
CA THR A 111 -0.69 -5.01 -30.69
C THR A 111 -1.61 -5.54 -31.78
N ASN A 112 -2.93 -5.46 -31.61
CA ASN A 112 -3.88 -5.93 -32.61
C ASN A 112 -4.74 -4.77 -33.13
N ASN A 113 -4.16 -3.95 -34.01
CA ASN A 113 -4.96 -3.18 -34.96
C ASN A 113 -5.09 -4.02 -36.25
N PRO A 114 -6.22 -4.75 -36.45
CA PRO A 114 -6.43 -5.54 -37.66
C PRO A 114 -6.63 -4.70 -38.94
N TYR A 115 -6.62 -3.37 -38.85
CA TYR A 115 -6.82 -2.46 -39.98
C TYR A 115 -5.64 -1.50 -40.21
N GLY A 116 -4.42 -1.96 -39.90
CA GLY A 116 -3.17 -1.22 -40.12
C GLY A 116 -2.51 -1.44 -41.48
N LYS A 117 -3.25 -1.26 -42.58
CA LYS A 117 -2.90 -0.83 -43.95
C LYS A 117 -4.16 -0.90 -44.79
#